data_AF-A0A4Z0ZY08-F1
#
_entry.id   AF-A0A4Z0ZY08-F1
#
_cell.length_a   1.000
_cell.length_b   1.000
_cell.length_c   1.000
_cell.angle_alpha   90.00
_cell.angle_beta   90.00
_cell.angle_gamma   90.00
#
_symmetry.space_group_name_H-M   'P 1'
#
loop_
_entity.id
_entity.type
_entity.pdbx_description
1 polymer ?
#
loop_
_entity_poly.entity_id
_entity_poly.type
_entity_poly.pdbx_seq_one_letter_code
_entity_poly.pdbx_strand_id
1 'polypeptide(L)'
;MEVHRIKLELLSREGNSTETILERIEKEVEVTEPQFLTKLLEAIGEENVPVTHVFEIIPELETKYILMECKYVSDDFSLGIKKGQLAPISCKFTETEAPKLIEGGFLLWFGEIDYLEVLSSNAQKVKVEIYVG
;
A
#
# COMPACT_ATOMS: atom_id res chain seq x y z
N MET A 1 -4.45 -23.14 10.28
CA MET A 1 -4.45 -22.00 11.20
C MET A 1 -3.04 -21.47 11.26
N GLU A 2 -2.83 -20.35 10.59
CA GLU A 2 -1.56 -19.61 10.58
C GLU A 2 -1.78 -18.28 11.31
N VAL A 3 -0.71 -17.69 11.84
CA VAL A 3 -0.77 -16.40 12.52
C VAL A 3 0.12 -15.43 11.77
N HIS A 4 -0.48 -14.36 11.26
CA HIS A 4 0.24 -13.26 10.65
C HIS A 4 0.53 -12.22 11.73
N ARG A 5 1.81 -11.84 11.85
CA ARG A 5 2.25 -10.80 12.79
C ARG A 5 2.78 -9.60 12.03
N ILE A 6 2.09 -8.47 12.17
CA ILE A 6 2.46 -7.20 11.55
C ILE A 6 3.16 -6.34 12.60
N LYS A 7 4.37 -5.86 12.28
CA LYS A 7 5.17 -4.98 13.12
C LYS A 7 5.45 -3.68 12.39
N LEU A 8 5.00 -2.57 12.96
CA LEU A 8 5.31 -1.23 12.50
C LEU A 8 6.22 -0.55 13.53
N GLU A 9 7.29 0.06 13.06
CA GLU A 9 8.23 0.81 13.88
C GLU A 9 8.34 2.24 13.34
N LEU A 10 8.03 3.21 14.18
CA LEU A 10 8.30 4.61 13.88
C LEU A 10 9.73 4.92 14.30
N LEU A 11 10.56 5.33 13.35
CA LEU A 11 11.95 5.68 13.60
C LEU A 11 12.11 7.20 13.60
N SER A 12 12.78 7.75 14.61
CA SER A 12 13.36 9.09 14.53
C SER A 12 14.80 8.99 14.07
N ARG A 13 15.23 9.97 13.29
CA ARG A 13 16.63 10.13 12.91
C ARG A 13 17.13 11.47 13.43
N GLU A 14 18.09 11.43 14.34
CA GLU A 14 18.75 12.65 14.83
C GLU A 14 19.78 13.16 13.81
N GLY A 15 20.24 14.41 13.97
CA GLY A 15 21.19 15.06 13.06
C GLY A 15 22.54 14.35 12.92
N ASN A 16 22.85 13.40 13.81
CA ASN A 16 24.01 12.51 13.73
C ASN A 16 23.76 11.21 12.94
N SER A 17 22.62 11.09 12.26
CA SER A 17 22.18 9.89 11.53
C SER A 17 22.00 8.63 12.40
N THR A 18 21.80 8.79 13.70
CA THR A 18 21.38 7.69 14.58
C THR A 18 19.87 7.51 14.46
N GLU A 19 19.44 6.29 14.20
CA GLU A 19 18.03 5.90 14.16
C GLU A 19 17.59 5.38 15.53
N THR A 20 16.48 5.89 16.05
CA THR A 20 15.91 5.48 17.33
C THR A 20 14.44 5.10 17.13
N ILE A 21 14.01 3.99 17.71
CA ILE A 21 12.60 3.60 17.67
C ILE A 21 11.83 4.50 18.63
N LEU A 22 10.92 5.31 18.09
CA LEU A 22 9.99 6.13 18.85
C LEU A 22 8.78 5.33 19.31
N GLU A 23 8.23 4.50 18.42
CA GLU A 23 7.00 3.77 18.66
C GLU A 23 7.05 2.42 17.93
N ARG A 24 6.45 1.41 18.56
CA ARG A 24 6.25 0.10 17.95
C ARG A 24 4.79 -0.30 18.10
N ILE A 25 4.17 -0.65 16.98
CA ILE A 25 2.81 -1.21 16.93
C ILE A 25 2.92 -2.65 16.44
N GLU A 26 2.38 -3.59 17.22
CA GLU A 26 2.30 -5.00 16.84
C GLU A 26 0.83 -5.42 16.78
N LYS A 27 0.46 -6.14 15.71
CA LYS A 27 -0.87 -6.72 15.56
C LYS A 27 -0.74 -8.16 15.07
N GLU A 28 -1.43 -9.06 15.75
CA GLU A 28 -1.57 -10.46 15.34
C GLU A 28 -2.95 -10.67 14.74
N VAL A 29 -2.98 -11.42 13.65
CA VAL A 29 -4.18 -11.79 12.91
C VAL A 29 -4.14 -13.30 12.68
N GLU A 30 -5.17 -13.99 13.14
CA GLU A 30 -5.35 -15.41 12.86
C GLU A 30 -5.99 -15.56 11.47
N VAL A 31 -5.35 -16.34 10.60
CA VAL A 31 -5.88 -16.65 9.26
C VAL A 31 -6.25 -18.13 9.19
N THR A 32 -7.47 -18.37 8.71
CA THR A 32 -8.10 -19.69 8.69
C THR A 32 -7.51 -20.56 7.58
N GLU A 33 -7.18 -19.95 6.44
CA GLU A 33 -6.52 -20.56 5.30
C GLU A 33 -5.17 -19.86 5.02
N PRO A 34 -4.16 -20.55 4.47
CA PRO A 34 -2.88 -19.95 4.12
C PRO A 34 -3.08 -18.82 3.11
N GLN A 35 -3.01 -17.57 3.59
CA GLN A 35 -3.06 -16.41 2.71
C GLN A 35 -1.64 -16.11 2.23
N PHE A 36 -1.34 -16.47 0.98
CA PHE A 36 -0.15 -15.96 0.33
C PHE A 36 -0.33 -14.45 0.22
N LEU A 37 0.62 -13.68 0.77
CA LEU A 37 0.79 -12.25 0.50
C LEU A 37 0.93 -12.09 -1.02
N THR A 38 -0.20 -12.00 -1.71
CA THR A 38 -0.26 -12.08 -3.16
C THR A 38 0.11 -10.70 -3.66
N LYS A 39 1.32 -10.56 -4.20
CA LYS A 39 1.75 -9.33 -4.90
C LYS A 39 0.77 -9.11 -6.04
N LEU A 40 -0.22 -8.26 -5.81
CA LEU A 40 -1.38 -8.19 -6.68
C LEU A 40 -1.04 -7.53 -8.02
N LEU A 41 -0.08 -6.59 -8.06
CA LEU A 41 0.32 -5.89 -9.29
C LEU A 41 1.76 -5.38 -9.30
N GLU A 42 2.21 -5.10 -10.53
CA GLU A 42 3.27 -4.16 -10.89
C GLU A 42 2.72 -3.32 -12.05
N ALA A 43 1.98 -2.27 -11.71
CA ALA A 43 1.43 -1.37 -12.71
C ALA A 43 2.38 -0.19 -12.91
N ILE A 44 3.09 -0.18 -14.02
CA ILE A 44 3.95 0.94 -14.44
C ILE A 44 3.09 1.80 -15.36
N GLY A 45 2.73 3.01 -14.92
CA GLY A 45 2.02 3.96 -15.78
C GLY A 45 2.82 4.25 -17.06
N GLU A 46 2.17 4.17 -18.21
CA GLU A 46 2.68 4.78 -19.44
C GLU A 46 2.52 6.31 -19.34
N GLU A 47 3.31 7.07 -20.09
CA GLU A 47 3.26 8.54 -20.05
C GLU A 47 1.80 9.03 -20.20
N ASN A 48 1.32 9.78 -19.21
CA ASN A 48 0.05 10.51 -19.21
C ASN A 48 -1.24 9.72 -18.95
N VAL A 49 -1.17 8.45 -18.51
CA VAL A 49 -2.38 7.69 -18.13
C VAL A 49 -2.35 7.36 -16.63
N PRO A 50 -3.30 7.87 -15.83
CA PRO A 50 -3.50 7.42 -14.45
C PRO A 50 -3.76 5.92 -14.45
N VAL A 51 -3.04 5.19 -13.61
CA VAL A 51 -3.31 3.77 -13.41
C VAL A 51 -4.54 3.66 -12.51
N THR A 52 -5.67 3.24 -13.10
CA THR A 52 -6.86 2.80 -12.37
C THR A 52 -6.90 1.28 -12.39
N HIS A 53 -6.79 0.66 -11.21
CA HIS A 53 -7.03 -0.77 -11.05
C HIS A 53 -8.18 -0.99 -10.08
N VAL A 54 -9.24 -1.59 -10.59
CA VAL A 54 -10.33 -2.13 -9.78
C VAL A 54 -9.95 -3.56 -9.43
N PHE A 55 -9.87 -3.84 -8.14
CA PHE A 55 -9.77 -5.19 -7.61
C PHE A 55 -11.13 -5.57 -7.05
N GLU A 56 -11.77 -6.53 -7.70
CA GLU A 56 -12.81 -7.31 -7.05
C GLU A 56 -12.09 -8.24 -6.07
N ILE A 57 -12.14 -7.91 -4.77
CA ILE A 57 -11.60 -8.81 -3.75
C ILE A 57 -12.50 -10.04 -3.76
N ILE A 58 -11.90 -11.20 -4.05
CA ILE A 58 -12.63 -12.45 -4.20
C ILE A 58 -13.39 -12.70 -2.90
N PRO A 59 -14.73 -12.75 -2.90
CA PRO A 59 -15.55 -12.84 -1.69
C PRO A 59 -15.26 -14.07 -0.81
N GLU A 60 -14.59 -15.08 -1.38
CA GLU A 60 -14.26 -16.35 -0.75
C GLU A 60 -13.00 -16.28 0.13
N LEU A 61 -12.18 -15.22 0.00
CA LEU A 61 -11.06 -14.96 0.90
C LEU A 61 -11.53 -13.99 1.99
N GLU A 62 -11.69 -14.48 3.22
CA GLU A 62 -11.87 -13.64 4.41
C GLU A 62 -10.61 -12.77 4.63
N THR A 63 -10.48 -11.70 3.86
CA THR A 63 -9.41 -10.71 4.00
C THR A 63 -9.56 -10.05 5.37
N LYS A 64 -8.50 -10.12 6.18
CA LYS A 64 -8.43 -9.51 7.51
C LYS A 64 -7.56 -8.26 7.52
N TYR A 65 -6.63 -8.14 6.58
CA TYR A 65 -5.81 -6.95 6.43
C TYR A 65 -5.30 -6.76 4.99
N ILE A 66 -4.95 -5.50 4.69
CA ILE A 66 -4.29 -5.12 3.44
C ILE A 66 -3.06 -4.28 3.78
N LEU A 67 -1.93 -4.64 3.19
CA LEU A 67 -0.74 -3.81 3.16
C LEU A 67 -0.54 -3.33 1.73
N MET A 68 -0.44 -2.02 1.55
CA MET A 68 -0.26 -1.39 0.25
C MET A 68 0.88 -0.39 0.30
N GLU A 69 1.71 -0.42 -0.72
CA GLU A 69 2.82 0.50 -0.91
C GLU A 69 2.89 0.95 -2.37
N CYS A 70 3.06 2.25 -2.59
CA CYS A 70 3.21 2.88 -3.89
C CYS A 70 4.55 3.58 -3.95
N LYS A 71 5.37 3.26 -4.96
CA LYS A 71 6.72 3.80 -5.13
C LYS A 71 6.92 4.37 -6.53
N TYR A 72 7.69 5.44 -6.65
CA TYR A 72 8.19 5.89 -7.95
C TYR A 72 9.21 4.89 -8.53
N VAL A 73 9.10 4.52 -9.80
CA VAL A 73 10.05 3.59 -10.44
C VAL A 73 11.23 4.27 -11.13
N SER A 74 11.21 5.59 -11.25
CA SER A 74 12.27 6.42 -11.84
C SER A 74 12.43 7.73 -11.08
N ASP A 75 13.60 8.35 -11.22
CA ASP A 75 13.85 9.70 -10.74
C ASP A 75 13.07 10.73 -11.60
N ASP A 76 12.57 11.79 -10.98
CA ASP A 76 12.05 12.97 -11.67
C ASP A 76 12.69 14.22 -11.05
N PHE A 77 13.71 14.74 -11.72
CA PHE A 77 14.49 15.89 -11.27
C PHE A 77 13.70 17.20 -11.30
N SER A 78 12.63 17.30 -12.10
CA SER A 78 11.81 18.51 -12.17
C SER A 78 10.95 18.69 -10.92
N LEU A 79 10.61 17.58 -10.27
CA LEU A 79 9.79 17.52 -9.06
C LEU A 79 10.59 17.11 -7.81
N GLY A 80 11.89 16.85 -7.95
CA GLY A 80 12.75 16.42 -6.84
C GLY A 80 12.44 15.00 -6.33
N ILE A 81 11.82 14.16 -7.15
CA ILE A 81 11.42 12.80 -6.80
C ILE A 81 12.57 11.83 -7.07
N LYS A 82 12.81 10.91 -6.13
CA LYS A 82 13.76 9.81 -6.31
C LYS A 82 13.07 8.47 -6.53
N LYS A 83 13.68 7.62 -7.34
CA LYS A 83 13.29 6.22 -7.50
C LYS A 83 13.22 5.53 -6.13
N GLY A 84 12.14 4.81 -5.89
CA GLY A 84 11.86 4.08 -4.66
C GLY A 84 11.26 4.93 -3.55
N GLN A 85 11.17 6.25 -3.72
CA GLN A 85 10.42 7.11 -2.81
C GLN A 85 8.92 6.76 -2.88
N LEU A 86 8.23 6.87 -1.75
CA LEU A 86 6.79 6.65 -1.69
C LEU A 86 6.05 7.71 -2.51
N ALA A 87 5.08 7.25 -3.29
CA ALA A 87 4.25 8.07 -4.16
C ALA A 87 2.81 8.10 -3.65
N PRO A 88 2.09 9.24 -3.71
CA PRO A 88 0.70 9.30 -3.29
C PRO A 88 -0.17 8.31 -4.06
N ILE A 89 -1.18 7.77 -3.37
CA ILE A 89 -2.14 6.84 -3.97
C ILE A 89 -3.54 7.15 -3.46
N SER A 90 -4.54 7.04 -4.33
CA SER A 90 -5.93 7.15 -3.94
C SER A 90 -6.55 5.75 -3.93
N CYS A 91 -7.30 5.41 -2.89
CA CYS A 91 -7.98 4.12 -2.81
C CYS A 91 -9.43 4.26 -2.34
N LYS A 92 -10.30 3.34 -2.76
CA LYS A 92 -11.62 3.15 -2.17
C LYS A 92 -11.84 1.68 -1.79
N PHE A 93 -12.45 1.45 -0.63
CA PHE A 93 -12.74 0.15 -0.03
C PHE A 93 -14.19 -0.31 -0.22
N THR A 94 -15.03 0.54 -0.81
CA THR A 94 -16.41 0.24 -1.18
C THR A 94 -16.73 0.91 -2.52
N GLU A 95 -17.70 0.42 -3.27
CA GLU A 95 -18.08 1.03 -4.56
C GLU A 95 -18.69 2.44 -4.40
N THR A 96 -19.27 2.73 -3.24
CA THR A 96 -20.06 3.94 -2.99
C THR A 96 -19.30 5.06 -2.29
N GLU A 97 -18.11 4.77 -1.73
CA GLU A 97 -17.30 5.81 -1.10
C GLU A 97 -16.49 6.64 -2.11
N ALA A 98 -16.22 7.89 -1.73
CA ALA A 98 -15.27 8.71 -2.45
C ALA A 98 -13.85 8.18 -2.22
N PRO A 99 -12.99 8.14 -3.26
CA PRO A 99 -11.60 7.74 -3.09
C PRO A 99 -10.88 8.58 -2.05
N LYS A 100 -10.18 7.91 -1.13
CA LYS A 100 -9.35 8.54 -0.11
C LYS A 100 -7.92 8.68 -0.62
N LEU A 101 -7.39 9.89 -0.59
CA LEU A 101 -5.99 10.15 -0.90
C LEU A 101 -5.09 9.74 0.28
N ILE A 102 -4.11 8.91 -0.01
CA ILE A 102 -3.02 8.47 0.88
C ILE A 102 -1.74 9.13 0.38
N GLU A 103 -1.47 10.34 0.87
CA GLU A 103 -0.33 11.16 0.44
C GLU A 103 1.02 10.47 0.69
N GLY A 104 1.12 9.69 1.76
CA GLY A 104 2.33 8.98 2.15
C GLY A 104 2.62 7.73 1.31
N GLY A 105 1.74 7.32 0.39
CA GLY A 105 1.96 6.15 -0.47
C GLY A 105 2.03 4.80 0.24
N PHE A 106 1.76 4.76 1.54
CA PHE A 106 1.74 3.54 2.34
C PHE A 106 0.42 3.47 3.12
N LEU A 107 -0.19 2.30 3.11
CA LEU A 107 -1.44 2.03 3.80
C LEU A 107 -1.34 0.64 4.44
N LEU A 108 -1.64 0.59 5.73
CA LEU A 108 -1.99 -0.64 6.43
C LEU A 108 -3.44 -0.52 6.88
N TRP A 109 -4.25 -1.48 6.49
CA TRP A 109 -5.67 -1.52 6.80
C TRP A 109 -6.04 -2.85 7.44
N PHE A 110 -6.95 -2.82 8.42
CA PHE A 110 -7.45 -4.00 9.13
C PHE A 110 -8.99 -4.03 9.12
N GLY A 111 -9.56 -5.22 8.95
CA GLY A 111 -11.01 -5.47 8.92
C GLY A 111 -11.40 -6.39 7.76
N GLU A 112 -12.67 -6.37 7.38
CA GLU A 112 -13.18 -7.03 6.16
C GLU A 112 -13.31 -6.05 4.99
N ILE A 113 -12.78 -6.40 3.81
CA ILE A 113 -12.98 -5.64 2.57
C ILE A 113 -13.61 -6.56 1.53
N ASP A 114 -14.65 -6.06 0.88
CA ASP A 114 -15.33 -6.67 -0.27
C ASP A 114 -14.93 -6.02 -1.60
N TYR A 115 -14.35 -4.82 -1.57
CA TYR A 115 -14.00 -4.06 -2.75
C TYR A 115 -12.73 -3.24 -2.57
N LEU A 116 -11.83 -3.21 -3.56
CA LEU A 116 -10.68 -2.31 -3.53
C LEU A 116 -10.44 -1.71 -4.90
N GLU A 117 -10.60 -0.40 -5.07
CA GLU A 117 -10.06 0.29 -6.24
C GLU A 117 -8.88 1.14 -5.84
N VAL A 118 -7.84 1.10 -6.66
CA VAL A 118 -6.60 1.82 -6.48
C VAL A 118 -6.32 2.68 -7.69
N LEU A 119 -6.02 3.94 -7.40
CA LEU A 119 -5.84 5.03 -8.36
C LEU A 119 -4.49 5.68 -8.08
N SER A 120 -3.54 5.60 -9.01
CA SER A 120 -2.30 6.37 -8.89
C SER A 120 -2.54 7.83 -9.23
N SER A 121 -2.05 8.76 -8.40
CA SER A 121 -2.09 10.18 -8.77
C SER A 121 -1.05 10.46 -9.85
N ASN A 122 -1.53 10.87 -11.03
CA ASN A 122 -0.76 11.31 -12.21
C ASN A 122 0.09 10.26 -12.93
N ALA A 123 0.14 10.46 -14.25
CA ALA A 123 1.00 10.00 -15.36
C ALA A 123 2.43 9.49 -15.11
N GLN A 124 2.91 9.48 -13.87
CA GLN A 124 4.28 9.14 -13.54
C GLN A 124 4.40 7.64 -13.36
N LYS A 125 5.55 7.10 -13.75
CA LYS A 125 5.87 5.69 -13.60
C LYS A 125 5.96 5.38 -12.10
N VAL A 126 4.84 4.95 -11.53
CA VAL A 126 4.76 4.41 -10.17
C VAL A 126 4.68 2.89 -10.22
N LYS A 127 4.85 2.24 -9.09
CA LYS A 127 4.63 0.81 -8.88
C LYS A 127 3.84 0.68 -7.58
N VAL A 128 2.68 0.05 -7.67
CA VAL A 128 1.84 -0.27 -6.52
C VAL A 128 1.99 -1.75 -6.20
N GLU A 129 2.38 -2.05 -4.98
CA GLU A 129 2.41 -3.41 -4.43
C GLU A 129 1.32 -3.51 -3.36
N ILE A 130 0.43 -4.49 -3.54
CA ILE A 130 -0.66 -4.77 -2.61
C ILE A 130 -0.46 -6.19 -2.13
N TYR A 131 -0.59 -6.37 -0.84
CA TYR A 131 -0.56 -7.66 -0.17
C TYR A 131 -1.83 -7.80 0.65
N VAL A 132 -2.54 -8.90 0.42
CA VAL A 132 -3.81 -9.23 1.06
C VAL A 132 -3.57 -10.42 1.99
N GLY A 133 -4.17 -10.38 3.18
CA GLY A 133 -4.00 -11.37 4.23
C GLY A 133 -5.16 -11.42 5.20
#